data_AF-A0A562GJV4-F1
#
_entry.id   AF-A0A562GJV4-F1
#
_cell.length_a   1.000
_cell.length_b   1.000
_cell.length_c   1.000
_cell.angle_alpha   90.00
_cell.angle_beta   90.00
_cell.angle_gamma   90.00
#
_symmetry.space_group_name_H-M   'P 1'
#
loop_
_entity.id
_entity.type
_entity.pdbx_description
1 polymer ?
#
loop_
_entity_poly.entity_id
_entity_poly.type
_entity_poly.pdbx_seq_one_letter_code
_entity_poly.pdbx_strand_id
1 'polypeptide(L)'
;MIIEEDITWFQNALNDTGYLDSKLGYGNAIMPYTDVKKLMSILGKQKIEQWLEQFEEADKKYAVELFTNIKYYDSTTVMNNLRLAYYDWKTRVKYDGQDIVFVGLGGPGKSGQLISYLFRTANDIPPMHFLSFENLTEKVIRKKKYIVLLDDFIGSGSQVSTAWLELINRVPADQLKGKFFLIAIAGSFKGVRTIEQTTGIIPIVVEKRKSTFWFDEDDNDKPMVLFFQKYGSGLYTPKSKDCYLGWENSCETVVFFYNVPNNTVPIIWSTGKSATSGKDWIPLFNRAITTGKKIKLELLSVLLQKWKSSQLFAEDYMIVSKILVETNISKRIAEYTCEYLFQLSEIATAFYQTNSGGGGGLEVHPLEVFRFLLRIRDDYIKYIADKTIQSKDFNDFTILFNCFKFEGYSAKQESIVQPIVKEEVCRTLSSHPRWIEKVIPLVNSENVYIANGAFRVLMSSRELLKTYVDAIKNLYLLRKNGTHNARFFVEHVLARVDGREPDLEEIDLRSVHMLVNCYGSIRIIPVSDFNRFGI
;
A
#
# COMPACT_ATOMS: atom_id res chain seq x y z
N MET A 1 -12.48 41.97 8.35
CA MET A 1 -13.44 42.57 9.29
C MET A 1 -14.85 41.98 9.19
N ILE A 2 -15.37 41.61 7.99
CA ILE A 2 -16.67 40.89 7.87
C ILE A 2 -16.57 39.40 8.26
N ILE A 3 -15.36 38.85 8.42
CA ILE A 3 -15.08 37.41 8.63
C ILE A 3 -15.00 37.00 10.12
N GLU A 4 -14.92 37.95 11.05
CA GLU A 4 -14.90 37.64 12.50
C GLU A 4 -16.32 37.55 13.10
N GLU A 5 -17.30 38.25 12.53
CA GLU A 5 -18.70 38.19 12.99
C GLU A 5 -19.39 36.86 12.65
N ASP A 6 -19.04 36.21 11.53
CA ASP A 6 -19.64 34.92 11.12
C ASP A 6 -19.09 33.69 11.88
N ILE A 7 -17.82 33.73 12.32
CA ILE A 7 -17.31 32.71 13.26
C ILE A 7 -17.94 32.91 14.64
N THR A 8 -18.16 34.15 15.04
CA THR A 8 -18.87 34.46 16.29
C THR A 8 -20.29 33.92 16.22
N TRP A 9 -20.99 34.02 15.08
CA TRP A 9 -22.28 33.37 14.87
C TRP A 9 -22.21 31.84 14.95
N PHE A 10 -21.22 31.18 14.32
CA PHE A 10 -21.06 29.72 14.41
C PHE A 10 -20.70 29.25 15.82
N GLN A 11 -19.84 29.98 16.52
CA GLN A 11 -19.50 29.74 17.93
C GLN A 11 -20.68 30.01 18.86
N ASN A 12 -21.48 31.05 18.59
CA ASN A 12 -22.70 31.36 19.34
C ASN A 12 -23.80 30.31 19.08
N ALA A 13 -23.97 29.83 17.85
CA ALA A 13 -24.87 28.73 17.53
C ALA A 13 -24.46 27.42 18.23
N LEU A 14 -23.15 27.15 18.37
CA LEU A 14 -22.65 26.05 19.18
C LEU A 14 -22.90 26.26 20.70
N ASN A 15 -22.91 27.49 21.18
CA ASN A 15 -23.19 27.81 22.59
C ASN A 15 -24.70 27.81 22.91
N ASP A 16 -25.55 28.27 22.00
CA ASP A 16 -27.01 28.39 22.16
C ASP A 16 -27.73 27.02 22.14
N THR A 17 -27.09 25.96 21.63
CA THR A 17 -27.64 24.59 21.65
C THR A 17 -27.47 23.87 22.99
N GLY A 18 -26.85 24.49 24.01
CA GLY A 18 -26.74 23.95 25.37
C GLY A 18 -25.83 22.71 25.50
N TYR A 19 -24.96 22.45 24.53
CA TYR A 19 -24.25 21.16 24.38
C TYR A 19 -22.96 20.99 25.21
N LEU A 20 -22.66 21.87 26.17
CA LEU A 20 -21.35 21.94 26.85
C LEU A 20 -21.36 21.76 28.38
N ASP A 21 -22.30 20.99 28.94
CA ASP A 21 -22.17 20.61 30.35
C ASP A 21 -22.58 19.17 30.65
N SER A 22 -21.60 18.32 30.96
CA SER A 22 -21.73 17.30 32.01
C SER A 22 -20.35 16.77 32.44
N LYS A 23 -19.90 17.27 33.59
CA LYS A 23 -18.99 16.56 34.49
C LYS A 23 -19.69 15.31 35.00
N LEU A 24 -19.05 14.13 34.95
CA LEU A 24 -19.21 13.03 35.92
C LEU A 24 -18.06 12.01 35.75
N GLY A 25 -17.51 11.58 36.89
CA GLY A 25 -16.30 10.76 36.99
C GLY A 25 -16.46 9.31 36.49
N TYR A 26 -15.34 8.74 36.03
CA TYR A 26 -15.14 7.33 35.66
C TYR A 26 -15.98 6.78 34.48
N GLY A 27 -16.30 7.61 33.48
CA GLY A 27 -17.00 7.23 32.23
C GLY A 27 -16.24 7.43 30.91
N ASN A 28 -14.93 7.74 30.92
CA ASN A 28 -14.20 8.24 29.74
C ASN A 28 -13.81 7.19 28.66
N ALA A 29 -14.32 5.96 28.71
CA ALA A 29 -14.03 4.94 27.68
C ALA A 29 -15.02 4.96 26.49
N ILE A 30 -16.11 5.73 26.57
CA ILE A 30 -17.11 5.83 25.50
C ILE A 30 -17.52 7.30 25.38
N MET A 31 -16.79 8.10 24.60
CA MET A 31 -17.22 9.44 24.21
C MET A 31 -18.20 9.31 23.03
N PRO A 32 -19.51 9.63 23.19
CA PRO A 32 -20.50 9.38 22.15
C PRO A 32 -20.45 10.36 20.97
N TYR A 33 -19.65 11.43 21.03
CA TYR A 33 -19.59 12.45 19.98
C TYR A 33 -18.16 12.67 19.47
N THR A 34 -18.03 12.98 18.18
CA THR A 34 -16.81 13.62 17.71
C THR A 34 -16.78 15.02 18.26
N ASP A 35 -15.67 15.41 18.88
CA ASP A 35 -15.47 16.81 19.22
C ASP A 35 -15.49 17.64 17.93
N VAL A 36 -16.43 18.57 17.81
CA VAL A 36 -16.53 19.50 16.67
C VAL A 36 -15.20 20.21 16.44
N LYS A 37 -14.45 20.52 17.51
CA LYS A 37 -13.10 21.11 17.41
C LYS A 37 -12.14 20.18 16.68
N LYS A 38 -12.24 18.87 16.90
CA LYS A 38 -11.45 17.86 16.20
C LYS A 38 -11.79 17.82 14.71
N LEU A 39 -13.08 17.85 14.36
CA LEU A 39 -13.51 17.93 12.95
C LEU A 39 -12.98 19.19 12.27
N MET A 40 -13.09 20.34 12.93
CA MET A 40 -12.56 21.61 12.43
C MET A 40 -11.04 21.56 12.23
N SER A 41 -10.31 20.96 13.16
CA SER A 41 -8.85 20.76 13.04
C SER A 41 -8.47 19.85 11.88
N ILE A 42 -9.27 18.81 11.59
CA ILE A 42 -8.99 17.84 10.52
C ILE A 42 -9.27 18.44 9.14
N LEU A 43 -10.42 19.10 9.00
CA LEU A 43 -10.90 19.59 7.70
C LEU A 43 -10.30 20.94 7.32
N GLY A 44 -9.95 21.75 8.31
CA GLY A 44 -9.55 23.13 8.12
C GLY A 44 -10.74 24.06 7.88
N LYS A 45 -10.62 25.30 8.36
CA LYS A 45 -11.67 26.32 8.30
C LYS A 45 -12.16 26.56 6.87
N GLN A 46 -11.25 26.78 5.94
CA GLN A 46 -11.57 27.09 4.54
C GLN A 46 -12.45 26.02 3.87
N LYS A 47 -12.20 24.73 4.16
CA LYS A 47 -12.97 23.64 3.57
C LYS A 47 -14.39 23.61 4.10
N ILE A 48 -14.56 23.89 5.38
CA ILE A 48 -15.87 23.95 6.03
C ILE A 48 -16.67 25.14 5.48
N GLU A 49 -16.04 26.30 5.33
CA GLU A 49 -16.66 27.49 4.73
C GLU A 49 -17.12 27.20 3.30
N GLN A 50 -16.24 26.64 2.45
CA GLN A 50 -16.61 26.24 1.09
C GLN A 50 -17.76 25.23 1.05
N TRP A 51 -17.82 24.31 2.01
CA TRP A 51 -18.93 23.37 2.10
C TRP A 51 -20.23 24.08 2.46
N LEU A 52 -20.21 24.99 3.45
CA LEU A 52 -21.36 25.76 3.93
C LEU A 52 -21.90 26.77 2.89
N GLU A 53 -21.02 27.34 2.06
CA GLU A 53 -21.38 28.26 0.98
C GLU A 53 -22.22 27.62 -0.14
N GLN A 54 -22.33 26.28 -0.17
CA GLN A 54 -23.17 25.56 -1.14
C GLN A 54 -24.65 25.52 -0.75
N PHE A 55 -24.99 25.95 0.47
CA PHE A 55 -26.37 25.97 0.97
C PHE A 55 -26.94 27.39 0.94
N GLU A 56 -28.26 27.50 0.74
CA GLU A 56 -28.96 28.77 0.86
C GLU A 56 -29.00 29.21 2.33
N GLU A 57 -29.08 30.52 2.59
CA GLU A 57 -29.06 31.07 3.96
C GLU A 57 -30.11 30.43 4.89
N ALA A 58 -31.32 30.17 4.37
CA ALA A 58 -32.40 29.54 5.14
C ALA A 58 -32.09 28.09 5.57
N ASP A 59 -31.20 27.41 4.83
CA ASP A 59 -30.86 25.99 5.00
C ASP A 59 -29.52 25.76 5.71
N LYS A 60 -28.69 26.80 5.87
CA LYS A 60 -27.39 26.70 6.56
C LYS A 60 -27.49 26.14 7.98
N LYS A 61 -28.57 26.43 8.70
CA LYS A 61 -28.80 25.85 10.05
C LYS A 61 -28.86 24.32 10.03
N TYR A 62 -29.45 23.70 9.01
CA TYR A 62 -29.52 22.25 8.85
C TYR A 62 -28.17 21.67 8.42
N ALA A 63 -27.39 22.42 7.63
CA ALA A 63 -26.02 22.04 7.30
C ALA A 63 -25.12 22.03 8.55
N VAL A 64 -25.27 23.04 9.43
CA VAL A 64 -24.56 23.08 10.72
C VAL A 64 -25.00 21.92 11.62
N GLU A 65 -26.30 21.66 11.73
CA GLU A 65 -26.84 20.53 12.50
C GLU A 65 -26.30 19.19 11.96
N LEU A 66 -26.25 19.00 10.64
CA LEU A 66 -25.63 17.83 10.03
C LEU A 66 -24.15 17.71 10.41
N PHE A 67 -23.40 18.80 10.31
CA PHE A 67 -21.96 18.85 10.59
C PHE A 67 -21.66 18.46 12.05
N THR A 68 -22.42 18.99 13.00
CA THR A 68 -22.23 18.70 14.44
C THR A 68 -22.58 17.26 14.79
N ASN A 69 -23.40 16.59 13.97
CA ASN A 69 -23.79 15.20 14.15
C ASN A 69 -22.89 14.19 13.43
N ILE A 70 -21.81 14.62 12.78
CA ILE A 70 -20.83 13.73 12.14
C ILE A 70 -20.05 12.96 13.21
N LYS A 71 -20.08 11.63 13.11
CA LYS A 71 -19.28 10.72 13.93
C LYS A 71 -18.04 10.28 13.16
N TYR A 72 -16.90 10.88 13.48
CA TYR A 72 -15.60 10.60 12.89
C TYR A 72 -14.77 9.68 13.77
N TYR A 73 -14.40 8.53 13.21
CA TYR A 73 -13.55 7.53 13.81
C TYR A 73 -12.13 7.70 13.28
N ASP A 74 -11.26 8.31 14.08
CA ASP A 74 -9.84 8.41 13.77
C ASP A 74 -9.13 7.05 13.92
N SER A 75 -7.85 6.99 13.53
CA SER A 75 -7.06 5.76 13.61
C SER A 75 -6.98 5.20 15.04
N THR A 76 -6.78 6.06 16.03
CA THR A 76 -6.70 5.66 17.44
C THR A 76 -8.01 5.05 17.93
N THR A 77 -9.14 5.70 17.61
CA THR A 77 -10.49 5.23 17.98
C THR A 77 -10.80 3.90 17.31
N VAL A 78 -10.50 3.76 16.01
CA VAL A 78 -10.66 2.49 15.28
C VAL A 78 -9.88 1.37 15.96
N MET A 79 -8.58 1.58 16.22
CA MET A 79 -7.72 0.56 16.84
C MET A 79 -8.21 0.16 18.24
N ASN A 80 -8.63 1.13 19.05
CA ASN A 80 -9.18 0.86 20.38
C ASN A 80 -10.51 0.10 20.32
N ASN A 81 -11.40 0.46 19.39
CA ASN A 81 -12.66 -0.24 19.21
C ASN A 81 -12.44 -1.68 18.75
N LEU A 82 -11.49 -1.94 17.85
CA LEU A 82 -11.14 -3.30 17.43
C LEU A 82 -10.58 -4.15 18.59
N ARG A 83 -9.85 -3.54 19.53
CA ARG A 83 -9.40 -4.20 20.77
C ARG A 83 -10.56 -4.56 21.68
N LEU A 84 -11.46 -3.60 21.92
CA LEU A 84 -12.65 -3.81 22.74
C LEU A 84 -13.56 -4.90 22.16
N ALA A 85 -13.77 -4.90 20.83
CA ALA A 85 -14.56 -5.92 20.17
C ALA A 85 -13.94 -7.31 20.30
N TYR A 86 -12.61 -7.43 20.17
CA TYR A 86 -11.93 -8.70 20.36
C TYR A 86 -12.02 -9.21 21.80
N TYR A 87 -11.89 -8.29 22.77
CA TYR A 87 -12.07 -8.61 24.19
C TYR A 87 -13.49 -9.13 24.48
N ASP A 88 -14.54 -8.43 24.01
CA ASP A 88 -15.94 -8.87 24.16
C ASP A 88 -16.19 -10.22 23.46
N TRP A 89 -15.60 -10.43 22.29
CA TRP A 89 -15.68 -11.73 21.63
C TRP A 89 -15.03 -12.84 22.47
N LYS A 90 -13.80 -12.62 22.95
CA LYS A 90 -13.03 -13.59 23.76
C LYS A 90 -13.77 -13.99 25.03
N THR A 91 -14.36 -13.04 25.74
CA THR A 91 -15.09 -13.31 26.99
C THR A 91 -16.34 -14.15 26.76
N ARG A 92 -17.03 -13.94 25.64
CA ARG A 92 -18.23 -14.71 25.27
C ARG A 92 -17.93 -16.16 24.90
N VAL A 93 -16.82 -16.40 24.18
CA VAL A 93 -16.51 -17.74 23.67
C VAL A 93 -15.67 -18.59 24.62
N LYS A 94 -15.11 -18.01 25.70
CA LYS A 94 -14.13 -18.66 26.60
C LYS A 94 -12.99 -19.30 25.79
N TYR A 95 -12.38 -18.51 24.92
CA TYR A 95 -11.40 -18.94 23.94
C TYR A 95 -10.17 -19.60 24.58
N ASP A 96 -9.80 -20.79 24.09
CA ASP A 96 -8.67 -21.61 24.56
C ASP A 96 -7.45 -21.57 23.60
N GLY A 97 -7.50 -20.77 22.54
CA GLY A 97 -6.41 -20.63 21.57
C GLY A 97 -6.59 -21.40 20.26
N GLN A 98 -7.58 -22.28 20.12
CA GLN A 98 -7.67 -23.18 18.95
C GLN A 98 -8.98 -23.03 18.16
N ASP A 99 -8.95 -23.48 16.90
CA ASP A 99 -10.10 -23.60 15.98
C ASP A 99 -10.88 -22.34 15.60
N ILE A 100 -10.18 -21.22 15.44
CA ILE A 100 -10.72 -19.97 14.89
C ILE A 100 -10.18 -19.63 13.50
N VAL A 101 -11.00 -18.91 12.74
CA VAL A 101 -10.58 -18.08 11.61
C VAL A 101 -11.29 -16.71 11.62
N PHE A 102 -10.56 -15.65 11.27
CA PHE A 102 -11.04 -14.29 11.04
C PHE A 102 -11.08 -14.01 9.55
N VAL A 103 -12.15 -13.37 9.08
CA VAL A 103 -12.39 -13.13 7.65
C VAL A 103 -12.94 -11.74 7.44
N GLY A 104 -12.25 -10.92 6.66
CA GLY A 104 -12.77 -9.62 6.23
C GLY A 104 -13.97 -9.79 5.30
N LEU A 105 -15.07 -9.08 5.57
CA LEU A 105 -16.27 -9.13 4.73
C LEU A 105 -16.05 -8.41 3.40
N GLY A 106 -16.45 -9.05 2.31
CA GLY A 106 -16.30 -8.53 0.95
C GLY A 106 -14.95 -8.86 0.30
N GLY A 107 -14.91 -8.67 -1.02
CA GLY A 107 -13.75 -9.03 -1.85
C GLY A 107 -12.58 -8.05 -1.77
N PRO A 108 -11.53 -8.28 -2.58
CA PRO A 108 -10.37 -7.40 -2.66
C PRO A 108 -10.74 -5.93 -2.88
N GLY A 109 -10.13 -5.02 -2.11
CA GLY A 109 -10.37 -3.58 -2.21
C GLY A 109 -11.61 -3.07 -1.46
N LYS A 110 -12.30 -3.92 -0.68
CA LYS A 110 -13.38 -3.53 0.24
C LYS A 110 -12.87 -3.21 1.65
N SER A 111 -13.68 -2.51 2.44
CA SER A 111 -13.34 -2.09 3.82
C SER A 111 -13.06 -3.26 4.74
N GLY A 112 -13.79 -4.37 4.63
CA GLY A 112 -13.59 -5.55 5.48
C GLY A 112 -12.16 -6.14 5.42
N GLN A 113 -11.47 -6.04 4.29
CA GLN A 113 -10.06 -6.49 4.20
C GLN A 113 -9.11 -5.56 4.96
N LEU A 114 -9.34 -4.24 4.91
CA LEU A 114 -8.59 -3.29 5.72
C LEU A 114 -8.87 -3.50 7.21
N ILE A 115 -10.13 -3.70 7.59
CA ILE A 115 -10.49 -4.00 8.98
C ILE A 115 -9.86 -5.30 9.46
N SER A 116 -9.82 -6.34 8.62
CA SER A 116 -9.11 -7.58 8.92
C SER A 116 -7.65 -7.34 9.30
N TYR A 117 -6.95 -6.53 8.51
CA TYR A 117 -5.58 -6.13 8.79
C TYR A 117 -5.44 -5.29 10.08
N LEU A 118 -6.30 -4.28 10.27
CA LEU A 118 -6.27 -3.44 11.47
C LEU A 118 -6.60 -4.24 12.72
N PHE A 119 -7.58 -5.15 12.65
CA PHE A 119 -8.01 -6.00 13.76
C PHE A 119 -6.89 -6.94 14.18
N ARG A 120 -6.19 -7.55 13.21
CA ARG A 120 -5.00 -8.36 13.47
C ARG A 120 -3.94 -7.58 14.23
N THR A 121 -3.61 -6.40 13.72
CA THR A 121 -2.54 -5.53 14.24
C THR A 121 -2.89 -4.98 15.61
N ALA A 122 -4.14 -4.59 15.84
CA ALA A 122 -4.59 -4.04 17.11
C ALA A 122 -4.52 -5.05 18.26
N ASN A 123 -4.60 -6.35 17.94
CA ASN A 123 -4.78 -7.45 18.88
C ASN A 123 -3.65 -8.49 18.88
N ASP A 124 -2.55 -8.21 18.15
CA ASP A 124 -1.38 -9.09 18.04
C ASP A 124 -1.72 -10.54 17.65
N ILE A 125 -2.66 -10.72 16.72
CA ILE A 125 -3.13 -12.05 16.30
C ILE A 125 -2.24 -12.59 15.16
N PRO A 126 -1.75 -13.85 15.23
CA PRO A 126 -0.95 -14.44 14.16
C PRO A 126 -1.68 -14.48 12.80
N PRO A 127 -0.98 -14.21 11.67
CA PRO A 127 -1.58 -14.19 10.32
C PRO A 127 -2.29 -15.49 9.93
N MET A 128 -1.83 -16.64 10.44
CA MET A 128 -2.42 -17.96 10.15
C MET A 128 -3.89 -18.11 10.59
N HIS A 129 -4.40 -17.19 11.43
CA HIS A 129 -5.80 -17.14 11.81
C HIS A 129 -6.67 -16.33 10.85
N PHE A 130 -6.11 -15.70 9.83
CA PHE A 130 -6.85 -14.87 8.89
C PHE A 130 -6.97 -15.56 7.52
N LEU A 131 -8.15 -15.46 6.92
CA LEU A 131 -8.39 -15.87 5.53
C LEU A 131 -9.11 -14.76 4.77
N SER A 132 -8.92 -14.74 3.45
CA SER A 132 -9.80 -13.96 2.58
C SER A 132 -11.18 -14.64 2.47
N PHE A 133 -12.20 -13.87 2.11
CA PHE A 133 -13.57 -14.38 2.01
C PHE A 133 -13.68 -15.48 0.96
N GLU A 134 -12.92 -15.39 -0.14
CA GLU A 134 -12.86 -16.38 -1.22
C GLU A 134 -12.25 -17.71 -0.74
N ASN A 135 -11.31 -17.65 0.20
CA ASN A 135 -10.63 -18.81 0.76
C ASN A 135 -11.41 -19.47 1.91
N LEU A 136 -12.57 -18.92 2.29
CA LEU A 136 -13.49 -19.52 3.25
C LEU A 136 -14.28 -20.65 2.59
N THR A 137 -13.58 -21.77 2.36
CA THR A 137 -14.14 -22.97 1.72
C THR A 137 -15.00 -23.78 2.69
N GLU A 138 -15.84 -24.65 2.15
CA GLU A 138 -16.63 -25.63 2.92
C GLU A 138 -15.76 -26.45 3.88
N LYS A 139 -14.57 -26.89 3.45
CA LYS A 139 -13.63 -27.63 4.29
C LYS A 139 -13.20 -26.83 5.51
N VAL A 140 -12.96 -25.53 5.35
CA VAL A 140 -12.60 -24.63 6.46
C VAL A 140 -13.81 -24.48 7.38
N ILE A 141 -14.99 -24.22 6.83
CA ILE A 141 -16.23 -24.03 7.61
C ILE A 141 -16.53 -25.24 8.50
N ARG A 142 -16.36 -26.46 7.97
CA ARG A 142 -16.58 -27.71 8.72
C ARG A 142 -15.53 -27.96 9.81
N LYS A 143 -14.29 -27.48 9.62
CA LYS A 143 -13.17 -27.73 10.53
C LYS A 143 -13.11 -26.71 11.67
N LYS A 144 -13.54 -25.47 11.43
CA LYS A 144 -13.38 -24.37 12.39
C LYS A 144 -14.57 -24.31 13.35
N LYS A 145 -14.25 -24.18 14.64
CA LYS A 145 -15.24 -24.00 15.72
C LYS A 145 -15.82 -22.59 15.72
N TYR A 146 -14.98 -21.60 15.40
CA TYR A 146 -15.36 -20.19 15.36
C TYR A 146 -14.95 -19.55 14.03
N ILE A 147 -15.90 -18.89 13.39
CA ILE A 147 -15.68 -18.10 12.18
C ILE A 147 -16.13 -16.68 12.49
N VAL A 148 -15.18 -15.74 12.47
CA VAL A 148 -15.43 -14.35 12.84
C VAL A 148 -15.29 -13.48 11.61
N LEU A 149 -16.41 -12.97 11.14
CA LEU A 149 -16.47 -12.00 10.06
C LEU A 149 -16.12 -10.61 10.60
N LEU A 150 -15.42 -9.81 9.80
CA LEU A 150 -14.94 -8.48 10.17
C LEU A 150 -15.43 -7.45 9.15
N ASP A 151 -16.06 -6.38 9.63
CA ASP A 151 -16.43 -5.23 8.81
C ASP A 151 -16.27 -3.93 9.60
N ASP A 152 -16.32 -2.78 8.94
CA ASP A 152 -16.23 -1.49 9.64
C ASP A 152 -17.57 -1.01 10.16
N PHE A 153 -18.61 -1.13 9.35
CA PHE A 153 -19.93 -0.60 9.66
C PHE A 153 -21.07 -1.53 9.26
N ILE A 154 -22.00 -1.78 10.19
CA ILE A 154 -23.26 -2.45 9.91
C ILE A 154 -24.33 -1.39 9.62
N GLY A 155 -24.59 -1.15 8.34
CA GLY A 155 -25.70 -0.31 7.88
C GLY A 155 -27.06 -0.98 8.07
N SER A 156 -27.65 -1.47 6.99
CA SER A 156 -28.94 -2.18 7.03
C SER A 156 -28.84 -3.68 7.33
N GLY A 157 -27.63 -4.24 7.32
CA GLY A 157 -27.38 -5.67 7.49
C GLY A 157 -27.56 -6.51 6.22
N SER A 158 -28.08 -5.94 5.13
CA SER A 158 -28.37 -6.68 3.88
C SER A 158 -27.13 -7.36 3.30
N GLN A 159 -25.99 -6.66 3.24
CA GLN A 159 -24.72 -7.20 2.74
C GLN A 159 -24.28 -8.46 3.52
N VAL A 160 -24.40 -8.43 4.85
CA VAL A 160 -24.05 -9.56 5.70
C VAL A 160 -25.03 -10.71 5.47
N SER A 161 -26.33 -10.44 5.42
CA SER A 161 -27.35 -11.47 5.17
C SER A 161 -27.17 -12.13 3.81
N THR A 162 -26.83 -11.38 2.76
CA THR A 162 -26.53 -11.94 1.44
C THR A 162 -25.26 -12.79 1.47
N ALA A 163 -24.18 -12.28 2.06
CA ALA A 163 -22.93 -13.04 2.19
C ALA A 163 -23.11 -14.32 3.03
N TRP A 164 -23.98 -14.27 4.04
CA TRP A 164 -24.37 -15.42 4.85
C TRP A 164 -25.09 -16.48 4.02
N LEU A 165 -26.10 -16.08 3.23
CA LEU A 165 -26.82 -16.99 2.34
C LEU A 165 -25.89 -17.67 1.33
N GLU A 166 -24.98 -16.90 0.72
CA GLU A 166 -23.97 -17.44 -0.19
C GLU A 166 -23.03 -18.45 0.49
N LEU A 167 -22.73 -18.25 1.77
CA LEU A 167 -21.85 -19.10 2.54
C LEU A 167 -22.54 -20.39 2.98
N ILE A 168 -23.74 -20.30 3.56
CA ILE A 168 -24.46 -21.49 4.05
C ILE A 168 -24.94 -22.37 2.90
N ASN A 169 -25.24 -21.82 1.73
CA ASN A 169 -25.62 -22.63 0.56
C ASN A 169 -24.48 -23.53 0.05
N ARG A 170 -23.24 -23.31 0.51
CA ARG A 170 -22.09 -24.17 0.20
C ARG A 170 -21.96 -25.38 1.13
N VAL A 171 -22.68 -25.41 2.25
CA VAL A 171 -22.51 -26.42 3.30
C VAL A 171 -23.88 -26.97 3.69
N PRO A 172 -24.11 -28.30 3.59
CA PRO A 172 -25.34 -28.91 4.09
C PRO A 172 -25.62 -28.53 5.56
N ALA A 173 -26.88 -28.25 5.89
CA ALA A 173 -27.26 -27.69 7.19
C ALA A 173 -26.85 -28.58 8.38
N ASP A 174 -26.89 -29.90 8.21
CA ASP A 174 -26.45 -30.90 9.19
C ASP A 174 -24.94 -30.90 9.45
N GLN A 175 -24.17 -30.22 8.59
CA GLN A 175 -22.70 -30.20 8.61
C GLN A 175 -22.14 -28.84 9.03
N LEU A 176 -23.01 -27.86 9.29
CA LEU A 176 -22.65 -26.54 9.80
C LEU A 176 -22.42 -26.60 11.33
N LYS A 177 -21.22 -26.98 11.76
CA LYS A 177 -20.85 -27.13 13.18
C LYS A 177 -20.25 -25.88 13.83
N GLY A 178 -19.69 -24.97 13.04
CA GLY A 178 -19.01 -23.76 13.52
C GLY A 178 -20.01 -22.68 13.97
N LYS A 179 -19.60 -21.88 14.97
CA LYS A 179 -20.33 -20.66 15.37
C LYS A 179 -19.82 -19.46 14.58
N PHE A 180 -20.75 -18.64 14.11
CA PHE A 180 -20.44 -17.45 13.33
C PHE A 180 -20.63 -16.19 14.16
N PHE A 181 -19.65 -15.30 14.07
CA PHE A 181 -19.67 -13.99 14.69
C PHE A 181 -19.44 -12.93 13.61
N LEU A 182 -19.94 -11.73 13.85
CA LEU A 182 -19.59 -10.55 13.07
C LEU A 182 -19.09 -9.49 14.03
N ILE A 183 -17.84 -9.05 13.87
CA ILE A 183 -17.30 -7.89 14.57
C ILE A 183 -17.39 -6.67 13.65
N ALA A 184 -17.99 -5.60 14.16
CA ALA A 184 -17.97 -4.29 13.52
C ALA A 184 -17.65 -3.17 14.52
N ILE A 185 -17.04 -2.10 14.03
CA ILE A 185 -16.70 -0.94 14.86
C ILE A 185 -17.98 -0.22 15.27
N ALA A 186 -18.87 0.03 14.30
CA ALA A 186 -20.14 0.68 14.53
C ALA A 186 -21.26 -0.02 13.76
N GLY A 187 -22.50 0.17 14.18
CA GLY A 187 -23.64 -0.42 13.49
C GLY A 187 -24.96 0.19 13.91
N SER A 188 -25.90 0.25 12.95
CA SER A 188 -27.26 0.70 13.23
C SER A 188 -28.03 -0.38 14.01
N PHE A 189 -28.95 0.01 14.89
CA PHE A 189 -29.84 -0.94 15.56
C PHE A 189 -30.65 -1.77 14.56
N LYS A 190 -31.11 -1.17 13.46
CA LYS A 190 -31.86 -1.85 12.40
C LYS A 190 -31.02 -2.98 11.82
N GLY A 191 -29.80 -2.68 11.37
CA GLY A 191 -28.95 -3.66 10.70
C GLY A 191 -28.49 -4.78 11.61
N VAL A 192 -28.16 -4.47 12.87
CA VAL A 192 -27.85 -5.49 13.88
C VAL A 192 -29.03 -6.42 14.09
N ARG A 193 -30.24 -5.87 14.27
CA ARG A 193 -31.46 -6.68 14.45
C ARG A 193 -31.78 -7.51 13.21
N THR A 194 -31.63 -6.95 12.02
CA THR A 194 -31.82 -7.69 10.76
C THR A 194 -30.88 -8.89 10.68
N ILE A 195 -29.61 -8.75 11.05
CA ILE A 195 -28.65 -9.86 11.08
C ILE A 195 -29.08 -10.91 12.11
N GLU A 196 -29.42 -10.50 13.34
CA GLU A 196 -29.85 -11.42 14.41
C GLU A 196 -31.12 -12.20 14.04
N GLN A 197 -32.03 -11.61 13.25
CA GLN A 197 -33.30 -12.21 12.86
C GLN A 197 -33.22 -13.06 11.59
N THR A 198 -32.34 -12.70 10.65
CA THR A 198 -32.26 -13.34 9.33
C THR A 198 -31.11 -14.35 9.22
N THR A 199 -30.20 -14.36 10.20
CA THR A 199 -28.99 -15.19 10.17
C THR A 199 -28.75 -15.88 11.52
N GLY A 200 -27.88 -16.89 11.52
CA GLY A 200 -27.35 -17.48 12.76
C GLY A 200 -26.08 -16.78 13.28
N ILE A 201 -25.74 -15.61 12.75
CA ILE A 201 -24.52 -14.88 13.08
C ILE A 201 -24.75 -14.05 14.36
N ILE A 202 -23.79 -14.08 15.27
CA ILE A 202 -23.80 -13.27 16.50
C ILE A 202 -23.04 -11.96 16.26
N PRO A 203 -23.72 -10.81 16.16
CA PRO A 203 -23.04 -9.53 15.99
C PRO A 203 -22.43 -9.01 17.30
N ILE A 204 -21.18 -8.54 17.21
CA ILE A 204 -20.41 -7.85 18.24
C ILE A 204 -20.09 -6.47 17.67
N VAL A 205 -20.80 -5.47 18.17
CA VAL A 205 -20.70 -4.10 17.69
C VAL A 205 -20.32 -3.23 18.86
N VAL A 206 -19.19 -2.55 18.74
CA VAL A 206 -18.67 -1.70 19.82
C VAL A 206 -19.61 -0.51 20.05
N GLU A 207 -19.98 0.18 18.97
CA GLU A 207 -20.90 1.30 19.00
C GLU A 207 -22.20 0.98 18.25
N LYS A 208 -23.22 0.53 18.98
CA LYS A 208 -24.59 0.39 18.44
C LYS A 208 -25.27 1.75 18.47
N ARG A 209 -25.80 2.21 17.34
CA ARG A 209 -26.44 3.53 17.25
C ARG A 209 -27.81 3.49 16.62
N LYS A 210 -28.67 4.40 17.07
CA LYS A 210 -29.83 4.82 16.28
C LYS A 210 -29.30 5.84 15.28
N SER A 211 -29.76 5.78 14.03
CA SER A 211 -29.43 6.82 13.07
C SER A 211 -29.85 8.16 13.68
N THR A 212 -28.95 9.14 13.64
CA THR A 212 -29.22 10.46 14.24
C THR A 212 -30.44 11.11 13.59
N PHE A 213 -30.63 10.84 12.31
CA PHE A 213 -31.72 11.33 11.49
C PHE A 213 -32.59 10.15 11.04
N TRP A 214 -33.10 9.38 12.00
CA TRP A 214 -34.02 8.29 11.70
C TRP A 214 -35.36 8.86 11.22
N PHE A 215 -35.82 8.35 10.07
CA PHE A 215 -37.08 8.71 9.45
C PHE A 215 -37.89 7.44 9.18
N ASP A 216 -39.13 7.42 9.63
CA ASP A 216 -40.10 6.41 9.20
C ASP A 216 -40.61 6.77 7.78
N GLU A 217 -41.25 5.83 7.08
CA GLU A 217 -41.71 6.07 5.69
C GLU A 217 -42.71 7.23 5.57
N ASP A 218 -43.38 7.57 6.69
CA ASP A 218 -44.33 8.67 6.82
C ASP A 218 -43.66 10.04 7.13
N ASP A 219 -42.34 10.07 7.35
CA ASP A 219 -41.59 11.28 7.77
C ASP A 219 -41.11 12.18 6.62
N ASN A 220 -41.63 12.00 5.41
CA ASN A 220 -41.14 12.70 4.20
C ASN A 220 -41.21 14.23 4.30
N ASP A 221 -42.08 14.76 5.16
CA ASP A 221 -42.27 16.20 5.34
C ASP A 221 -41.37 16.81 6.44
N LYS A 222 -40.52 16.02 7.11
CA LYS A 222 -39.61 16.56 8.12
C LYS A 222 -38.58 17.49 7.48
N PRO A 223 -38.30 18.67 8.08
CA PRO A 223 -37.38 19.66 7.49
C PRO A 223 -36.00 19.10 7.12
N MET A 224 -35.43 18.21 7.93
CA MET A 224 -34.15 17.56 7.63
C MET A 224 -34.23 16.60 6.43
N VAL A 225 -35.36 15.90 6.23
CA VAL A 225 -35.56 15.04 5.04
C VAL A 225 -35.61 15.90 3.79
N LEU A 226 -36.39 16.97 3.82
CA LEU A 226 -36.49 17.93 2.71
C LEU A 226 -35.14 18.58 2.41
N PHE A 227 -34.35 18.90 3.45
CA PHE A 227 -32.97 19.36 3.30
C PHE A 227 -32.08 18.32 2.59
N PHE A 228 -32.12 17.06 3.05
CA PHE A 228 -31.36 15.98 2.41
C PHE A 228 -31.81 15.72 0.97
N GLN A 229 -33.10 15.79 0.70
CA GLN A 229 -33.63 15.65 -0.65
C GLN A 229 -33.16 16.81 -1.54
N LYS A 230 -33.32 18.05 -1.09
CA LYS A 230 -32.94 19.25 -1.85
C LYS A 230 -31.47 19.24 -2.26
N TYR A 231 -30.56 18.95 -1.33
CA TYR A 231 -29.11 19.06 -1.55
C TYR A 231 -28.41 17.72 -1.85
N GLY A 232 -28.99 16.61 -1.41
CA GLY A 232 -28.44 15.27 -1.60
C GLY A 232 -28.89 14.59 -2.90
N SER A 233 -30.00 15.02 -3.50
CA SER A 233 -30.50 14.44 -4.74
C SER A 233 -29.51 14.56 -5.89
N GLY A 234 -29.31 13.47 -6.61
CA GLY A 234 -28.37 13.39 -7.73
C GLY A 234 -26.90 13.21 -7.31
N LEU A 235 -26.56 13.41 -6.03
CA LEU A 235 -25.20 13.21 -5.54
C LEU A 235 -24.81 11.73 -5.52
N TYR A 236 -25.75 10.81 -5.29
CA TYR A 236 -25.47 9.39 -5.27
C TYR A 236 -26.62 8.60 -5.88
N THR A 237 -26.43 8.15 -7.13
CA THR A 237 -27.47 7.47 -7.92
C THR A 237 -27.05 6.07 -8.39
N PRO A 238 -26.72 5.13 -7.48
CA PRO A 238 -26.35 3.77 -7.88
C PRO A 238 -27.51 3.11 -8.64
N LYS A 239 -27.22 2.54 -9.81
CA LYS A 239 -28.23 1.91 -10.70
C LYS A 239 -29.44 2.82 -10.99
N SER A 240 -29.17 4.12 -11.18
CA SER A 240 -30.18 5.15 -11.45
C SER A 240 -31.21 5.39 -10.33
N LYS A 241 -31.01 4.82 -9.14
CA LYS A 241 -31.83 5.11 -7.95
C LYS A 241 -31.19 6.21 -7.13
N ASP A 242 -31.88 7.33 -6.96
CA ASP A 242 -31.42 8.42 -6.11
C ASP A 242 -31.39 7.99 -4.64
N CYS A 243 -30.22 8.13 -4.01
CA CYS A 243 -29.93 7.69 -2.65
C CYS A 243 -29.48 8.87 -1.80
N TYR A 244 -30.25 9.96 -1.81
CA TYR A 244 -29.96 11.20 -1.08
C TYR A 244 -29.92 11.04 0.45
N LEU A 245 -30.49 9.96 1.00
CA LEU A 245 -30.38 9.55 2.41
C LEU A 245 -29.28 8.49 2.65
N GLY A 246 -28.43 8.23 1.66
CA GLY A 246 -27.46 7.13 1.71
C GLY A 246 -28.08 5.79 1.32
N TRP A 247 -27.25 4.74 1.33
CA TRP A 247 -27.67 3.39 0.94
C TRP A 247 -28.81 2.87 1.81
N GLU A 248 -29.87 2.38 1.15
CA GLU A 248 -31.10 1.89 1.82
C GLU A 248 -31.73 2.90 2.78
N ASN A 249 -31.56 4.20 2.50
CA ASN A 249 -32.11 5.31 3.28
C ASN A 249 -31.72 5.26 4.77
N SER A 250 -30.51 4.81 5.08
CA SER A 250 -30.04 4.68 6.47
C SER A 250 -29.78 6.02 7.17
N CYS A 251 -29.57 7.09 6.40
CA CYS A 251 -29.33 8.45 6.87
C CYS A 251 -28.19 8.56 7.92
N GLU A 252 -27.12 7.80 7.72
CA GLU A 252 -26.03 7.75 8.71
C GLU A 252 -25.11 8.97 8.59
N THR A 253 -24.37 9.22 9.67
CA THR A 253 -23.38 10.31 9.76
C THR A 253 -21.99 9.79 10.14
N VAL A 254 -21.71 8.52 9.84
CA VAL A 254 -20.45 7.85 10.18
C VAL A 254 -19.37 8.18 9.15
N VAL A 255 -18.17 8.49 9.63
CA VAL A 255 -16.98 8.68 8.80
C VAL A 255 -15.81 7.98 9.48
N PHE A 256 -15.05 7.18 8.74
CA PHE A 256 -13.78 6.63 9.20
C PHE A 256 -12.62 7.40 8.57
N PHE A 257 -11.47 7.44 9.26
CA PHE A 257 -10.29 8.13 8.74
C PHE A 257 -9.82 7.63 7.37
N TYR A 258 -10.09 6.35 7.04
CA TYR A 258 -9.70 5.73 5.78
C TYR A 258 -10.81 5.74 4.72
N ASN A 259 -12.09 5.87 5.09
CA ASN A 259 -13.20 5.89 4.14
C ASN A 259 -14.54 6.37 4.73
N VAL A 260 -15.50 6.69 3.86
CA VAL A 260 -16.88 7.00 4.23
C VAL A 260 -17.81 5.86 3.76
N PRO A 261 -18.62 5.24 4.64
CA PRO A 261 -19.63 4.26 4.24
C PRO A 261 -20.66 4.86 3.25
N ASN A 262 -21.22 4.05 2.35
CA ASN A 262 -22.33 4.50 1.47
C ASN A 262 -23.63 4.75 2.25
N ASN A 263 -23.76 4.21 3.45
CA ASN A 263 -24.87 4.48 4.35
C ASN A 263 -24.89 5.94 4.85
N THR A 264 -23.74 6.60 4.82
CA THR A 264 -23.61 8.01 5.20
C THR A 264 -24.27 8.92 4.17
N VAL A 265 -24.94 9.98 4.59
CA VAL A 265 -25.63 10.89 3.66
C VAL A 265 -24.65 11.48 2.62
N PRO A 266 -24.97 11.48 1.32
CA PRO A 266 -24.06 11.88 0.24
C PRO A 266 -23.54 13.31 0.32
N ILE A 267 -24.29 14.22 0.95
CA ILE A 267 -23.89 15.62 1.18
C ILE A 267 -22.52 15.72 1.89
N ILE A 268 -22.18 14.72 2.72
CA ILE A 268 -20.91 14.66 3.45
C ILE A 268 -19.73 14.26 2.54
N TRP A 269 -19.95 13.42 1.53
CA TRP A 269 -18.85 12.69 0.89
C TRP A 269 -18.84 12.59 -0.65
N SER A 270 -19.96 12.86 -1.30
CA SER A 270 -20.06 12.67 -2.75
C SER A 270 -19.35 13.80 -3.50
N THR A 271 -18.82 13.49 -4.68
CA THR A 271 -18.34 14.47 -5.67
C THR A 271 -19.25 14.52 -6.89
N GLY A 272 -20.51 14.10 -6.73
CA GLY A 272 -21.54 14.16 -7.77
C GLY A 272 -21.94 15.59 -8.11
N LYS A 273 -22.80 15.74 -9.12
CA LYS A 273 -23.36 17.05 -9.47
C LYS A 273 -24.55 17.36 -8.58
N SER A 274 -24.54 18.54 -7.98
CA SER A 274 -25.66 19.07 -7.21
C SER A 274 -26.86 19.29 -8.14
N ALA A 275 -28.00 18.69 -7.81
CA ALA A 275 -29.26 18.98 -8.52
C ALA A 275 -29.71 20.43 -8.33
N THR A 276 -29.39 21.05 -7.18
CA THR A 276 -29.78 22.42 -6.83
C THR A 276 -28.99 23.46 -7.63
N SER A 277 -27.67 23.31 -7.70
CA SER A 277 -26.79 24.33 -8.32
C SER A 277 -26.31 23.96 -9.72
N GLY A 278 -26.43 22.69 -10.13
CA GLY A 278 -25.87 22.15 -11.38
C GLY A 278 -24.34 22.02 -11.39
N LYS A 279 -23.65 22.44 -10.32
CA LYS A 279 -22.20 22.39 -10.17
C LYS A 279 -21.75 21.08 -9.50
N ASP A 280 -20.46 20.79 -9.61
CA ASP A 280 -19.85 19.69 -8.86
C ASP A 280 -19.90 19.99 -7.36
N TRP A 281 -20.36 19.02 -6.57
CA TRP A 281 -20.44 19.13 -5.13
C TRP A 281 -19.05 19.07 -4.50
N ILE A 282 -18.78 19.96 -3.55
CA ILE A 282 -17.56 20.00 -2.75
C ILE A 282 -17.86 19.28 -1.43
N PRO A 283 -17.41 18.04 -1.19
CA PRO A 283 -17.71 17.33 0.04
C PRO A 283 -16.77 17.68 1.19
N LEU A 284 -17.21 17.41 2.43
CA LEU A 284 -16.36 17.47 3.62
C LEU A 284 -15.31 16.35 3.59
N PHE A 285 -15.67 15.15 3.15
CA PHE A 285 -14.77 13.99 3.09
C PHE A 285 -14.74 13.40 1.70
N ASN A 286 -13.57 12.99 1.22
CA ASN A 286 -13.52 12.24 -0.04
C ASN A 286 -13.73 10.77 0.27
N ARG A 287 -14.73 10.16 -0.34
CA ARG A 287 -14.89 8.71 -0.28
C ARG A 287 -13.83 8.04 -1.15
N ALA A 288 -13.13 7.05 -0.61
CA ALA A 288 -12.26 6.18 -1.38
C ALA A 288 -13.14 5.26 -2.22
N ILE A 289 -13.52 5.74 -3.40
CA ILE A 289 -14.05 4.89 -4.47
C ILE A 289 -12.84 4.08 -4.95
N THR A 290 -12.98 2.77 -5.15
CA THR A 290 -12.03 1.96 -5.92
C THR A 290 -11.98 2.52 -7.34
N THR A 291 -11.25 3.61 -7.51
CA THR A 291 -11.02 4.29 -8.76
C THR A 291 -9.53 4.30 -8.88
N GLY A 292 -9.03 3.59 -9.88
CA GLY A 292 -7.67 3.73 -10.40
C GLY A 292 -7.46 5.13 -10.98
N LYS A 293 -7.73 6.18 -10.19
CA LYS A 293 -7.24 7.52 -10.47
C LYS A 293 -5.73 7.36 -10.49
N LYS A 294 -5.14 7.61 -11.67
CA LYS A 294 -3.70 7.72 -11.85
C LYS A 294 -3.17 8.62 -10.74
N ILE A 295 -2.47 8.03 -9.79
CA ILE A 295 -1.73 8.78 -8.79
C ILE A 295 -0.77 9.68 -9.57
N LYS A 296 -0.86 10.99 -9.33
CA LYS A 296 0.02 11.95 -10.00
C LYS A 296 1.48 11.59 -9.69
N LEU A 297 2.36 11.64 -10.68
CA LEU A 297 3.79 11.35 -10.53
C LEU A 297 4.45 12.20 -9.44
N GLU A 298 3.96 13.42 -9.25
CA GLU A 298 4.38 14.34 -8.18
C GLU A 298 4.03 13.81 -6.78
N LEU A 299 2.92 13.09 -6.62
CA LEU A 299 2.58 12.47 -5.33
C LEU A 299 3.49 11.27 -5.08
N LEU A 300 3.81 10.49 -6.12
CA LEU A 300 4.79 9.40 -6.02
C LEU A 300 6.15 9.93 -5.55
N SER A 301 6.67 11.00 -6.14
CA SER A 301 7.97 11.55 -5.73
C SER A 301 7.96 12.05 -4.27
N VAL A 302 6.87 12.66 -3.80
CA VAL A 302 6.72 13.05 -2.39
C VAL A 302 6.67 11.83 -1.46
N LEU A 303 5.93 10.79 -1.83
CA LEU A 303 5.87 9.55 -1.05
C LEU A 303 7.22 8.84 -1.00
N LEU A 304 7.97 8.84 -2.11
CA LEU A 304 9.33 8.33 -2.20
C LEU A 304 10.30 9.14 -1.31
N GLN A 305 10.17 10.47 -1.28
CA GLN A 305 10.98 11.32 -0.41
C GLN A 305 10.68 11.09 1.08
N LYS A 306 9.40 10.99 1.45
CA LYS A 306 8.99 10.66 2.82
C LYS A 306 9.46 9.28 3.26
N TRP A 307 9.50 8.33 2.33
CA TRP A 307 10.07 7.01 2.57
C TRP A 307 11.57 7.11 2.88
N LYS A 308 12.32 7.82 2.03
CA LYS A 308 13.77 8.00 2.18
C LYS A 308 14.18 8.71 3.45
N SER A 309 13.34 9.61 3.98
CA SER A 309 13.63 10.29 5.25
C SER A 309 13.42 9.42 6.49
N SER A 310 13.01 8.15 6.34
CA SER A 310 12.68 7.23 7.45
C SER A 310 11.63 7.78 8.43
N GLN A 311 10.78 8.70 7.96
CA GLN A 311 9.74 9.35 8.78
C GLN A 311 8.40 8.62 8.75
N LEU A 312 8.33 7.42 8.19
CA LEU A 312 7.09 6.65 8.07
C LEU A 312 6.98 5.66 9.23
N PHE A 313 5.79 5.57 9.83
CA PHE A 313 5.46 4.45 10.71
C PHE A 313 5.20 3.18 9.89
N ALA A 314 5.21 2.00 10.53
CA ALA A 314 5.05 0.72 9.84
C ALA A 314 3.75 0.64 9.00
N GLU A 315 2.69 1.28 9.48
CA GLU A 315 1.38 1.38 8.82
C GLU A 315 1.45 2.27 7.57
N ASP A 316 2.12 3.42 7.67
CA ASP A 316 2.34 4.32 6.54
C ASP A 316 3.19 3.64 5.47
N TYR A 317 4.20 2.88 5.87
CA TYR A 317 5.01 2.07 4.97
C TYR A 317 4.16 1.09 4.15
N MET A 318 3.21 0.41 4.76
CA MET A 318 2.33 -0.53 4.04
C MET A 318 1.40 0.19 3.05
N ILE A 319 0.87 1.33 3.45
CA ILE A 319 0.01 2.14 2.57
C ILE A 319 0.82 2.62 1.37
N VAL A 320 2.00 3.20 1.60
CA VAL A 320 2.87 3.70 0.51
C VAL A 320 3.35 2.56 -0.39
N SER A 321 3.71 1.42 0.18
CA SER A 321 4.08 0.20 -0.56
C SER A 321 2.97 -0.25 -1.51
N LYS A 322 1.74 -0.33 -1.00
CA LYS A 322 0.57 -0.74 -1.78
C LYS A 322 0.24 0.26 -2.88
N ILE A 323 0.30 1.56 -2.56
CA ILE A 323 0.16 2.65 -3.53
C ILE A 323 1.21 2.51 -4.64
N LEU A 324 2.48 2.23 -4.32
CA LEU A 324 3.54 2.00 -5.31
C LEU A 324 3.21 0.80 -6.19
N VAL A 325 2.80 -0.33 -5.60
CA VAL A 325 2.42 -1.53 -6.37
C VAL A 325 1.28 -1.22 -7.32
N GLU A 326 0.17 -0.70 -6.81
CA GLU A 326 -1.03 -0.42 -7.60
C GLU A 326 -0.76 0.62 -8.70
N THR A 327 0.08 1.63 -8.43
CA THR A 327 0.43 2.63 -9.46
C THR A 327 1.29 2.01 -10.55
N ASN A 328 2.26 1.18 -10.17
CA ASN A 328 3.19 0.58 -11.12
C ASN A 328 2.55 -0.58 -11.93
N ILE A 329 1.54 -1.28 -11.40
CA ILE A 329 0.73 -2.26 -12.16
C ILE A 329 0.10 -1.60 -13.38
N SER A 330 -0.30 -0.34 -13.28
CA SER A 330 -1.02 0.37 -14.34
C SER A 330 -0.11 0.94 -15.45
N LYS A 331 1.21 0.97 -15.24
CA LYS A 331 2.16 1.57 -16.18
C LYS A 331 2.74 0.53 -17.13
N ARG A 332 3.00 0.95 -18.37
CA ARG A 332 3.80 0.14 -19.31
C ARG A 332 5.27 0.22 -18.92
N ILE A 333 6.03 -0.86 -19.10
CA ILE A 333 7.47 -0.90 -18.75
C ILE A 333 8.26 0.21 -19.44
N ALA A 334 7.89 0.57 -20.67
CA ALA A 334 8.48 1.67 -21.43
C ALA A 334 8.33 3.07 -20.79
N GLU A 335 7.44 3.23 -19.83
CA GLU A 335 7.17 4.51 -19.15
C GLU A 335 8.11 4.76 -17.95
N TYR A 336 9.00 3.82 -17.62
CA TYR A 336 9.94 3.94 -16.51
C TYR A 336 11.29 4.54 -16.93
N THR A 337 11.80 5.47 -16.11
CA THR A 337 13.18 5.96 -16.22
C THR A 337 14.11 5.11 -15.36
N CYS A 338 15.40 5.06 -15.72
CA CYS A 338 16.42 4.36 -14.92
C CYS A 338 16.49 4.90 -13.49
N GLU A 339 16.39 6.22 -13.34
CA GLU A 339 16.43 6.89 -12.05
C GLU A 339 15.27 6.46 -11.15
N TYR A 340 14.05 6.38 -11.69
CA TYR A 340 12.89 5.90 -10.93
C TYR A 340 13.05 4.44 -10.51
N LEU A 341 13.59 3.59 -11.38
CA LEU A 341 13.84 2.18 -11.06
C LEU A 341 14.98 1.98 -10.07
N PHE A 342 15.96 2.87 -10.08
CA PHE A 342 17.01 2.96 -9.07
C PHE A 342 16.40 3.28 -7.71
N GLN A 343 15.49 4.25 -7.65
CA GLN A 343 14.74 4.57 -6.44
C GLN A 343 13.89 3.38 -5.97
N LEU A 344 13.19 2.67 -6.88
CA LEU A 344 12.43 1.48 -6.52
C LEU A 344 13.31 0.32 -6.02
N SER A 345 14.50 0.14 -6.61
CA SER A 345 15.45 -0.89 -6.19
C SER A 345 16.03 -0.57 -4.82
N GLU A 346 16.42 0.69 -4.59
CA GLU A 346 16.86 1.20 -3.28
C GLU A 346 15.79 0.96 -2.20
N ILE A 347 14.52 1.20 -2.53
CA ILE A 347 13.38 0.93 -1.65
C ILE A 347 13.24 -0.56 -1.33
N ALA A 348 13.23 -1.41 -2.37
CA ALA A 348 13.09 -2.85 -2.19
C ALA A 348 14.17 -3.39 -1.24
N THR A 349 15.37 -2.82 -1.31
CA THR A 349 16.51 -3.17 -0.47
C THR A 349 16.41 -2.66 0.96
N ALA A 350 16.09 -1.38 1.13
CA ALA A 350 15.96 -0.76 2.45
C ALA A 350 14.85 -1.43 3.29
N PHE A 351 13.76 -1.80 2.62
CA PHE A 351 12.67 -2.60 3.18
C PHE A 351 13.15 -3.94 3.74
N TYR A 352 14.19 -4.51 3.16
CA TYR A 352 14.73 -5.79 3.59
C TYR A 352 15.76 -5.63 4.72
N GLN A 353 16.66 -4.64 4.65
CA GLN A 353 17.74 -4.45 5.63
C GLN A 353 17.24 -4.14 7.05
N THR A 354 16.19 -3.32 7.17
CA THR A 354 15.57 -2.96 8.45
C THR A 354 15.05 -4.17 9.24
N ASN A 355 14.78 -5.30 8.55
CA ASN A 355 14.20 -6.51 9.14
C ASN A 355 15.23 -7.63 9.44
N SER A 356 16.51 -7.43 9.10
CA SER A 356 17.57 -8.44 9.33
C SER A 356 18.42 -8.22 10.58
N GLY A 357 18.15 -7.15 11.34
CA GLY A 357 18.88 -6.82 12.56
C GLY A 357 18.52 -7.72 13.75
N GLY A 358 18.94 -8.99 13.73
CA GLY A 358 19.27 -9.85 14.88
C GLY A 358 18.30 -10.05 16.05
N GLY A 359 17.17 -9.36 16.12
CA GLY A 359 16.28 -9.37 17.28
C GLY A 359 14.84 -9.59 16.88
N GLY A 360 14.46 -10.85 16.60
CA GLY A 360 13.10 -11.42 16.74
C GLY A 360 11.87 -10.61 16.26
N GLY A 361 12.05 -9.56 15.47
CA GLY A 361 11.03 -8.58 15.14
C GLY A 361 10.34 -8.92 13.84
N LEU A 362 9.12 -9.45 13.96
CA LEU A 362 8.01 -9.39 12.99
C LEU A 362 8.39 -9.41 11.49
N GLU A 363 8.30 -10.60 10.88
CA GLU A 363 8.14 -10.80 9.43
C GLU A 363 6.77 -10.31 8.94
N VAL A 364 6.46 -9.01 9.06
CA VAL A 364 5.11 -8.49 8.77
C VAL A 364 5.14 -7.40 7.71
N HIS A 365 5.82 -7.69 6.60
CA HIS A 365 5.57 -6.95 5.37
C HIS A 365 5.40 -7.90 4.17
N PRO A 366 4.59 -7.52 3.17
CA PRO A 366 4.18 -8.47 2.15
C PRO A 366 5.36 -8.74 1.22
N LEU A 367 5.92 -9.95 1.32
CA LEU A 367 6.90 -10.51 0.39
C LEU A 367 6.48 -10.32 -1.07
N GLU A 368 5.17 -10.23 -1.33
CA GLU A 368 4.56 -9.91 -2.62
C GLU A 368 4.96 -8.53 -3.16
N VAL A 369 5.01 -7.49 -2.33
CA VAL A 369 5.41 -6.14 -2.77
C VAL A 369 6.87 -6.13 -3.17
N PHE A 370 7.72 -6.74 -2.33
CA PHE A 370 9.14 -6.88 -2.64
C PHE A 370 9.37 -7.65 -3.94
N ARG A 371 8.74 -8.82 -4.10
CA ARG A 371 8.80 -9.62 -5.32
C ARG A 371 8.30 -8.85 -6.54
N PHE A 372 7.25 -8.05 -6.38
CA PHE A 372 6.72 -7.21 -7.45
C PHE A 372 7.71 -6.13 -7.88
N LEU A 373 8.35 -5.43 -6.93
CA LEU A 373 9.37 -4.42 -7.24
C LEU A 373 10.60 -5.03 -7.91
N LEU A 374 11.07 -6.19 -7.42
CA LEU A 374 12.17 -6.94 -8.07
C LEU A 374 11.79 -7.33 -9.50
N ARG A 375 10.57 -7.83 -9.71
CA ARG A 375 10.07 -8.19 -11.03
C ARG A 375 10.04 -6.99 -11.98
N ILE A 376 9.57 -5.82 -11.55
CA ILE A 376 9.57 -4.62 -12.39
C ILE A 376 10.99 -4.27 -12.84
N ARG A 377 11.96 -4.33 -11.93
CA ARG A 377 13.37 -4.09 -12.25
C ARG A 377 13.87 -5.08 -13.29
N ASP A 378 13.61 -6.37 -13.10
CA ASP A 378 14.08 -7.43 -14.00
C ASP A 378 13.42 -7.34 -15.38
N ASP A 379 12.10 -7.08 -15.42
CA ASP A 379 11.33 -6.87 -16.65
C ASP A 379 11.82 -5.62 -17.41
N TYR A 380 12.23 -4.57 -16.70
CA TYR A 380 12.84 -3.39 -17.32
C TYR A 380 14.21 -3.66 -17.92
N ILE A 381 15.09 -4.40 -17.23
CA ILE A 381 16.42 -4.76 -17.75
C ILE A 381 16.26 -5.49 -19.09
N LYS A 382 15.33 -6.45 -19.15
CA LYS A 382 14.98 -7.17 -20.39
C LYS A 382 14.44 -6.24 -21.47
N TYR A 383 13.51 -5.35 -21.11
CA TYR A 383 12.94 -4.37 -22.03
C TYR A 383 14.01 -3.46 -22.65
N ILE A 384 14.93 -2.92 -21.85
CA ILE A 384 16.02 -2.08 -22.37
C ILE A 384 16.94 -2.90 -23.27
N ALA A 385 17.27 -4.14 -22.91
CA ALA A 385 18.09 -4.99 -23.77
C ALA A 385 17.40 -5.26 -25.13
N ASP A 386 16.12 -5.59 -25.14
CA ASP A 386 15.34 -5.76 -26.37
C ASP A 386 15.27 -4.47 -27.19
N LYS A 387 15.00 -3.34 -26.54
CA LYS A 387 14.98 -2.03 -27.18
C LYS A 387 16.35 -1.72 -27.80
N THR A 388 17.43 -1.95 -27.07
CA THR A 388 18.81 -1.73 -27.52
C THR A 388 19.14 -2.59 -28.75
N ILE A 389 18.75 -3.86 -28.71
CA ILE A 389 18.96 -4.79 -29.84
C ILE A 389 18.23 -4.29 -31.09
N GLN A 390 17.00 -3.81 -30.93
CA GLN A 390 16.16 -3.33 -32.03
C GLN A 390 16.61 -1.96 -32.56
N SER A 391 16.86 -0.99 -31.66
CA SER A 391 17.20 0.40 -32.01
C SER A 391 18.62 0.52 -32.55
N LYS A 392 19.52 -0.38 -32.12
CA LYS A 392 20.97 -0.27 -32.34
C LYS A 392 21.54 1.04 -31.79
N ASP A 393 20.87 1.64 -30.80
CA ASP A 393 21.31 2.86 -30.14
C ASP A 393 22.27 2.51 -29.00
N PHE A 394 23.48 3.03 -29.06
CA PHE A 394 24.48 2.83 -28.03
C PHE A 394 24.13 3.53 -26.71
N ASN A 395 23.28 4.56 -26.74
CA ASN A 395 22.77 5.19 -25.52
C ASN A 395 21.89 4.22 -24.72
N ASP A 396 21.05 3.44 -25.41
CA ASP A 396 20.23 2.39 -24.76
C ASP A 396 21.14 1.29 -24.16
N PHE A 397 22.24 0.94 -24.85
CA PHE A 397 23.25 0.01 -24.30
C PHE A 397 23.92 0.57 -23.04
N THR A 398 24.24 1.86 -23.03
CA THR A 398 24.83 2.54 -21.87
C THR A 398 23.85 2.54 -20.69
N ILE A 399 22.56 2.72 -20.97
CA ILE A 399 21.49 2.58 -19.97
C ILE A 399 21.45 1.15 -19.40
N LEU A 400 21.42 0.13 -20.27
CA LEU A 400 21.44 -1.27 -19.86
C LEU A 400 22.64 -1.57 -18.96
N PHE A 401 23.82 -1.10 -19.36
CA PHE A 401 25.05 -1.34 -18.62
C PHE A 401 25.05 -0.65 -17.25
N ASN A 402 24.45 0.54 -17.15
CA ASN A 402 24.31 1.25 -15.89
C ASN A 402 23.45 0.49 -14.87
N CYS A 403 22.64 -0.49 -15.27
CA CYS A 403 21.89 -1.36 -14.36
C CYS A 403 22.79 -2.18 -13.43
N PHE A 404 24.09 -2.38 -13.74
CA PHE A 404 25.03 -2.99 -12.78
C PHE A 404 25.13 -2.20 -11.47
N LYS A 405 24.82 -0.90 -11.47
CA LYS A 405 24.77 -0.08 -10.24
C LYS A 405 23.68 -0.53 -9.27
N PHE A 406 22.66 -1.26 -9.74
CA PHE A 406 21.62 -1.82 -8.87
C PHE A 406 22.20 -2.80 -7.84
N GLU A 407 23.37 -3.39 -8.11
CA GLU A 407 24.05 -4.29 -7.21
C GLU A 407 24.50 -3.62 -5.90
N GLY A 408 24.68 -2.29 -5.91
CA GLY A 408 24.91 -1.53 -4.67
C GLY A 408 23.73 -1.52 -3.72
N TYR A 409 22.57 -1.91 -4.22
CA TYR A 409 21.36 -2.13 -3.43
C TYR A 409 21.10 -3.63 -3.23
N SER A 410 21.98 -4.56 -3.61
CA SER A 410 21.69 -5.99 -3.39
C SER A 410 22.21 -6.45 -2.03
N ALA A 411 21.34 -6.43 -1.01
CA ALA A 411 21.71 -6.84 0.35
C ALA A 411 21.72 -8.37 0.56
N LYS A 412 20.96 -9.12 -0.26
CA LYS A 412 20.79 -10.57 -0.12
C LYS A 412 20.88 -11.35 -1.44
N GLN A 413 21.09 -12.66 -1.35
CA GLN A 413 21.20 -13.59 -2.48
C GLN A 413 20.01 -13.52 -3.46
N GLU A 414 18.80 -13.35 -2.95
CA GLU A 414 17.57 -13.25 -3.76
C GLU A 414 17.45 -11.91 -4.51
N SER A 415 18.27 -10.92 -4.16
CA SER A 415 18.26 -9.56 -4.72
C SER A 415 19.42 -9.28 -5.67
N ILE A 416 20.30 -10.26 -5.91
CA ILE A 416 21.48 -10.11 -6.77
C ILE A 416 21.01 -9.81 -8.20
N VAL A 417 21.39 -8.66 -8.74
CA VAL A 417 20.95 -8.15 -10.06
C VAL A 417 21.96 -8.51 -11.14
N GLN A 418 23.22 -8.63 -10.76
CA GLN A 418 24.34 -8.85 -11.65
C GLN A 418 24.18 -10.04 -12.61
N PRO A 419 23.62 -11.22 -12.22
CA PRO A 419 23.40 -12.32 -13.16
C PRO A 419 22.50 -11.92 -14.34
N ILE A 420 21.36 -11.27 -14.06
CA ILE A 420 20.38 -10.87 -15.06
C ILE A 420 20.96 -9.77 -15.96
N VAL A 421 21.58 -8.74 -15.39
CA VAL A 421 22.19 -7.66 -16.18
C VAL A 421 23.32 -8.20 -17.05
N LYS A 422 24.17 -9.08 -16.51
CA LYS A 422 25.24 -9.73 -17.27
C LYS A 422 24.69 -10.54 -18.45
N GLU A 423 23.67 -11.36 -18.22
CA GLU A 423 23.03 -12.17 -19.26
C GLU A 423 22.48 -11.28 -20.38
N GLU A 424 21.72 -10.25 -20.04
CA GLU A 424 21.11 -9.33 -20.99
C GLU A 424 22.13 -8.47 -21.75
N VAL A 425 23.22 -8.04 -21.08
CA VAL A 425 24.34 -7.34 -21.74
C VAL A 425 25.05 -8.28 -22.72
N CYS A 426 25.35 -9.53 -22.33
CA CYS A 426 25.98 -10.51 -23.21
C CYS A 426 25.09 -10.89 -24.41
N ARG A 427 23.77 -10.98 -24.20
CA ARG A 427 22.80 -11.17 -25.28
C ARG A 427 22.82 -10.00 -26.26
N THR A 428 22.88 -8.77 -25.74
CA THR A 428 22.98 -7.56 -26.56
C THR A 428 24.29 -7.50 -27.34
N LEU A 429 25.43 -7.84 -26.71
CA LEU A 429 26.73 -7.94 -27.38
C LEU A 429 26.77 -9.01 -28.46
N SER A 430 26.08 -10.15 -28.28
CA SER A 430 25.98 -11.16 -29.32
C SER A 430 25.26 -10.64 -30.58
N SER A 431 24.31 -9.72 -30.40
CA SER A 431 23.60 -9.06 -31.49
C SER A 431 24.38 -7.89 -32.10
N HIS A 432 25.18 -7.20 -31.28
CA HIS A 432 26.02 -6.05 -31.68
C HIS A 432 27.48 -6.21 -31.24
N PRO A 433 28.24 -7.15 -31.83
CA PRO A 433 29.57 -7.54 -31.36
C PRO A 433 30.61 -6.43 -31.18
N ARG A 434 30.61 -5.43 -32.08
CA ARG A 434 31.57 -4.32 -32.05
C ARG A 434 31.49 -3.48 -30.77
N TRP A 435 30.38 -3.52 -30.04
CA TRP A 435 30.24 -2.77 -28.80
C TRP A 435 31.08 -3.32 -27.65
N ILE A 436 31.70 -4.49 -27.80
CA ILE A 436 32.64 -5.00 -26.80
C ILE A 436 33.82 -4.04 -26.58
N GLU A 437 34.23 -3.29 -27.61
CA GLU A 437 35.25 -2.24 -27.52
C GLU A 437 34.86 -1.12 -26.55
N LYS A 438 33.55 -0.88 -26.39
CA LYS A 438 33.02 0.13 -25.48
C LYS A 438 32.91 -0.37 -24.04
N VAL A 439 32.90 -1.70 -23.82
CA VAL A 439 32.88 -2.30 -22.48
C VAL A 439 34.27 -2.29 -21.85
N ILE A 440 35.33 -2.46 -22.64
CA ILE A 440 36.72 -2.49 -22.17
C ILE A 440 37.09 -1.31 -21.25
N PRO A 441 36.87 -0.03 -21.63
CA PRO A 441 37.24 1.10 -20.76
C PRO A 441 36.45 1.13 -19.45
N LEU A 442 35.27 0.49 -19.37
CA LEU A 442 34.43 0.47 -18.17
C LEU A 442 35.02 -0.38 -17.05
N VAL A 443 35.97 -1.28 -17.34
CA VAL A 443 36.74 -2.04 -16.34
C VAL A 443 37.56 -1.10 -15.44
N ASN A 444 37.90 0.10 -15.93
CA ASN A 444 38.60 1.15 -15.19
C ASN A 444 37.65 2.22 -14.61
N SER A 445 36.36 1.94 -14.50
CA SER A 445 35.40 2.85 -13.89
C SER A 445 35.69 3.05 -12.40
N GLU A 446 35.56 4.28 -11.91
CA GLU A 446 35.58 4.60 -10.48
C GLU A 446 34.40 3.94 -9.73
N ASN A 447 33.31 3.64 -10.44
CA ASN A 447 32.20 2.90 -9.87
C ASN A 447 32.51 1.40 -9.87
N VAL A 448 32.82 0.85 -8.69
CA VAL A 448 33.21 -0.55 -8.50
C VAL A 448 32.20 -1.56 -9.06
N TYR A 449 30.90 -1.25 -9.06
CA TYR A 449 29.86 -2.11 -9.62
C TYR A 449 29.91 -2.17 -11.15
N ILE A 450 30.14 -1.02 -11.80
CA ILE A 450 30.37 -0.93 -13.24
C ILE A 450 31.64 -1.68 -13.63
N ALA A 451 32.75 -1.47 -12.91
CA ALA A 451 34.02 -2.12 -13.18
C ALA A 451 33.93 -3.66 -13.07
N ASN A 452 33.33 -4.16 -11.99
CA ASN A 452 33.09 -5.60 -11.80
C ASN A 452 32.10 -6.18 -12.83
N GLY A 453 31.05 -5.41 -13.19
CA GLY A 453 30.11 -5.79 -14.24
C GLY A 453 30.81 -5.95 -15.60
N ALA A 454 31.65 -4.99 -15.97
CA ALA A 454 32.47 -5.03 -17.18
C ALA A 454 33.40 -6.23 -17.20
N PHE A 455 34.11 -6.49 -16.11
CA PHE A 455 34.94 -7.67 -15.97
C PHE A 455 34.15 -8.97 -16.25
N ARG A 456 33.00 -9.14 -15.60
CA ARG A 456 32.17 -10.36 -15.76
C ARG A 456 31.59 -10.53 -17.16
N VAL A 457 31.22 -9.43 -17.82
CA VAL A 457 30.76 -9.43 -19.21
C VAL A 457 31.91 -9.86 -20.13
N LEU A 458 33.09 -9.26 -20.00
CA LEU A 458 34.27 -9.62 -20.81
C LEU A 458 34.67 -11.08 -20.62
N MET A 459 34.67 -11.59 -19.38
CA MET A 459 34.93 -13.00 -19.08
C MET A 459 33.93 -13.95 -19.75
N SER A 460 32.65 -13.55 -19.82
CA SER A 460 31.58 -14.33 -20.45
C SER A 460 31.60 -14.21 -21.98
N SER A 461 32.18 -13.14 -22.53
CA SER A 461 32.27 -12.85 -23.96
C SER A 461 33.67 -13.11 -24.55
N ARG A 462 34.45 -14.02 -23.97
CA ARG A 462 35.84 -14.31 -24.40
C ARG A 462 35.99 -14.73 -25.87
N GLU A 463 35.04 -15.52 -26.40
CA GLU A 463 35.11 -15.97 -27.80
C GLU A 463 34.87 -14.79 -28.76
N LEU A 464 34.05 -13.83 -28.32
CA LEU A 464 33.88 -12.57 -29.03
C LEU A 464 35.17 -11.76 -29.05
N LEU A 465 35.86 -11.64 -27.91
CA LEU A 465 37.14 -10.91 -27.83
C LEU A 465 38.19 -11.43 -28.82
N LYS A 466 38.29 -12.76 -29.00
CA LYS A 466 39.22 -13.37 -29.97
C LYS A 466 38.98 -12.89 -31.41
N THR A 467 37.75 -12.50 -31.74
CA THR A 467 37.40 -12.01 -33.09
C THR A 467 37.71 -10.53 -33.32
N TYR A 468 37.99 -9.75 -32.27
CA TYR A 468 38.23 -8.30 -32.36
C TYR A 468 39.65 -7.95 -31.92
N VAL A 469 40.58 -7.93 -32.88
CA VAL A 469 42.00 -7.64 -32.64
C VAL A 469 42.22 -6.32 -31.91
N ASP A 470 41.46 -5.27 -32.25
CA ASP A 470 41.60 -3.96 -31.60
C ASP A 470 41.07 -3.95 -30.16
N ALA A 471 40.07 -4.79 -29.85
CA ALA A 471 39.62 -5.02 -28.47
C ALA A 471 40.75 -5.64 -27.63
N ILE A 472 41.47 -6.63 -28.16
CA ILE A 472 42.63 -7.25 -27.49
C ILE A 472 43.75 -6.22 -27.29
N LYS A 473 44.08 -5.41 -28.30
CA LYS A 473 45.08 -4.32 -28.16
C LYS A 473 44.70 -3.34 -27.05
N ASN A 474 43.43 -2.95 -26.98
CA ASN A 474 42.92 -2.05 -25.94
C ASN A 474 43.00 -2.69 -24.55
N LEU A 475 42.76 -3.99 -24.42
CA LEU A 475 42.99 -4.72 -23.16
C LEU A 475 44.47 -4.67 -22.77
N TYR A 476 45.40 -4.97 -23.67
CA TYR A 476 46.84 -4.86 -23.38
C TYR A 476 47.27 -3.44 -22.97
N LEU A 477 46.71 -2.41 -23.61
CA LEU A 477 46.94 -1.03 -23.23
C LEU A 477 46.43 -0.74 -21.81
N LEU A 478 45.24 -1.25 -21.47
CA LEU A 478 44.63 -1.07 -20.14
C LEU A 478 45.35 -1.88 -19.06
N ARG A 479 45.90 -3.06 -19.39
CA ARG A 479 46.78 -3.86 -18.50
C ARG A 479 48.02 -3.07 -18.07
N LYS A 480 48.54 -2.24 -18.99
CA LYS A 480 49.74 -1.42 -18.75
C LYS A 480 49.44 -0.12 -17.98
N ASN A 481 48.36 0.57 -18.37
CA ASN A 481 48.12 1.95 -17.93
C ASN A 481 46.93 2.12 -16.97
N GLY A 482 46.16 1.07 -16.71
CA GLY A 482 44.97 1.13 -15.87
C GLY A 482 45.28 1.21 -14.37
N THR A 483 44.24 1.46 -13.56
CA THR A 483 44.32 1.30 -12.10
C THR A 483 44.64 -0.15 -11.74
N HIS A 484 45.19 -0.43 -10.55
CA HIS A 484 45.45 -1.81 -10.12
C HIS A 484 44.21 -2.71 -10.21
N ASN A 485 43.02 -2.17 -9.91
CA ASN A 485 41.75 -2.88 -10.06
C ASN A 485 41.47 -3.26 -11.53
N ALA A 486 41.66 -2.32 -12.46
CA ALA A 486 41.49 -2.58 -13.88
C ALA A 486 42.54 -3.55 -14.43
N ARG A 487 43.81 -3.38 -14.04
CA ARG A 487 44.92 -4.26 -14.43
C ARG A 487 44.65 -5.70 -13.99
N PHE A 488 44.16 -5.88 -12.76
CA PHE A 488 43.73 -7.19 -12.24
C PHE A 488 42.63 -7.84 -13.10
N PHE A 489 41.54 -7.12 -13.36
CA PHE A 489 40.43 -7.63 -14.16
C PHE A 489 40.83 -7.94 -15.60
N VAL A 490 41.59 -7.04 -16.23
CA VAL A 490 42.10 -7.21 -17.59
C VAL A 490 43.05 -8.41 -17.68
N GLU A 491 43.93 -8.58 -16.70
CA GLU A 491 44.86 -9.70 -16.67
C GLU A 491 44.13 -11.04 -16.65
N HIS A 492 43.09 -11.17 -15.82
CA HIS A 492 42.28 -12.39 -15.78
C HIS A 492 41.56 -12.64 -17.10
N VAL A 493 41.07 -11.59 -17.78
CA VAL A 493 40.46 -11.71 -19.10
C VAL A 493 41.50 -12.16 -20.14
N LEU A 494 42.66 -11.52 -20.20
CA LEU A 494 43.73 -11.86 -21.14
C LEU A 494 44.27 -13.27 -20.92
N ALA A 495 44.58 -13.62 -19.67
CA ALA A 495 45.04 -14.96 -19.31
C ALA A 495 44.04 -16.04 -19.77
N ARG A 496 42.74 -15.79 -19.59
CA ARG A 496 41.69 -16.70 -20.04
C ARG A 496 41.56 -16.77 -21.57
N VAL A 497 41.76 -15.66 -22.29
CA VAL A 497 41.75 -15.62 -23.75
C VAL A 497 42.95 -16.38 -24.33
N ASP A 498 44.12 -16.21 -23.72
CA ASP A 498 45.40 -16.80 -24.13
C ASP A 498 45.57 -18.26 -23.68
N GLY A 499 44.73 -18.73 -22.74
CA GLY A 499 44.84 -20.08 -22.17
C GLY A 499 46.03 -20.26 -21.22
N ARG A 500 46.38 -19.20 -20.48
CA ARG A 500 47.48 -19.17 -19.49
C ARG A 500 46.98 -18.78 -18.10
N GLU A 501 47.84 -18.93 -17.11
CA GLU A 501 47.57 -18.40 -15.76
C GLU A 501 47.74 -16.86 -15.71
N PRO A 502 46.97 -16.16 -14.85
CA PRO A 502 47.12 -14.72 -14.63
C PRO A 502 48.48 -14.37 -14.01
N ASP A 503 49.17 -13.39 -14.60
CA ASP A 503 50.40 -12.80 -14.09
C ASP A 503 50.09 -11.54 -13.28
N LEU A 504 50.24 -11.64 -11.95
CA LEU A 504 49.83 -10.61 -10.99
C LEU A 504 51.02 -9.89 -10.31
N GLU A 505 52.26 -10.11 -10.77
CA GLU A 505 53.47 -9.63 -10.06
C GLU A 505 53.48 -8.09 -9.88
N GLU A 506 52.97 -7.35 -10.85
CA GLU A 506 52.97 -5.87 -10.82
C GLU A 506 51.66 -5.24 -10.31
N ILE A 507 50.75 -6.05 -9.73
CA ILE A 507 49.43 -5.59 -9.30
C ILE A 507 49.35 -5.59 -7.76
N ASP A 508 49.12 -4.41 -7.17
CA ASP A 508 48.85 -4.30 -5.73
C ASP A 508 47.45 -4.82 -5.38
N LEU A 509 47.37 -6.09 -4.99
CA LEU A 509 46.14 -6.79 -4.63
C LEU A 509 45.40 -6.17 -3.43
N ARG A 510 46.04 -5.33 -2.61
CA ARG A 510 45.37 -4.62 -1.50
C ARG A 510 44.48 -3.49 -1.99
N SER A 511 44.80 -2.93 -3.16
CA SER A 511 44.02 -1.86 -3.79
C SER A 511 42.92 -2.39 -4.73
N VAL A 512 42.95 -3.69 -5.04
CA VAL A 512 41.96 -4.37 -5.90
C VAL A 512 40.73 -4.75 -5.08
N HIS A 513 39.56 -4.31 -5.52
CA HIS A 513 38.30 -4.55 -4.83
C HIS A 513 37.35 -5.37 -5.70
N MET A 514 36.87 -6.47 -5.16
CA MET A 514 35.95 -7.37 -5.85
C MET A 514 34.61 -7.45 -5.15
N LEU A 515 33.56 -7.53 -5.98
CA LEU A 515 32.23 -7.89 -5.51
C LEU A 515 32.15 -9.40 -5.34
N VAL A 516 32.05 -9.82 -4.10
CA VAL A 516 31.95 -11.22 -3.72
C VAL A 516 30.67 -11.45 -2.94
N ASN A 517 30.01 -12.58 -3.23
CA ASN A 517 28.89 -13.04 -2.43
C ASN A 517 29.45 -13.80 -1.22
N CYS A 518 29.43 -13.17 -0.05
CA CYS A 518 29.82 -13.76 1.22
C CYS A 518 28.56 -14.10 2.02
N TYR A 519 28.28 -15.39 2.22
CA TYR A 519 27.15 -15.88 3.02
C TYR A 519 25.79 -15.29 2.59
N GLY A 520 25.57 -15.16 1.28
CA GLY A 520 24.33 -14.63 0.74
C GLY A 520 24.23 -13.10 0.79
N SER A 521 25.32 -12.38 1.08
CA SER A 521 25.39 -10.91 1.03
C SER A 521 26.50 -10.47 0.08
N ILE A 522 26.24 -9.43 -0.72
CA ILE A 522 27.27 -8.88 -1.60
C ILE A 522 28.17 -7.96 -0.79
N ARG A 523 29.47 -8.23 -0.84
CA ARG A 523 30.48 -7.41 -0.19
C ARG A 523 31.51 -6.98 -1.20
N ILE A 524 31.99 -5.75 -1.02
CA ILE A 524 33.18 -5.26 -1.68
C ILE A 524 34.33 -5.57 -0.72
N ILE A 525 35.20 -6.50 -1.10
CA ILE A 525 36.35 -6.90 -0.28
C ILE A 525 37.65 -6.74 -1.08
N PRO A 526 38.75 -6.34 -0.43
CA PRO A 526 40.08 -6.39 -1.03
C PRO A 526 40.42 -7.82 -1.42
N VAL A 527 41.06 -8.02 -2.58
CA VAL A 527 41.46 -9.36 -3.04
C VAL A 527 42.42 -10.02 -2.05
N SER A 528 43.27 -9.24 -1.37
CA SER A 528 44.16 -9.74 -0.33
C SER A 528 43.45 -10.40 0.86
N ASP A 529 42.16 -10.14 1.06
CA ASP A 529 41.37 -10.69 2.17
C ASP A 529 40.62 -11.99 1.81
N PHE A 530 40.68 -12.49 0.58
CA PHE A 530 39.90 -13.66 0.13
C PHE A 530 40.18 -14.92 0.98
N ASN A 531 41.45 -15.16 1.32
CA ASN A 531 41.86 -16.28 2.17
C ASN A 531 41.21 -16.21 3.57
N ARG A 532 40.86 -15.03 4.07
CA ARG A 532 40.18 -14.87 5.37
C ARG A 532 38.71 -15.29 5.33
N PHE A 533 38.09 -15.26 4.14
CA PHE A 533 36.69 -15.62 3.94
C PHE A 533 36.51 -17.02 3.32
N GLY A 534 37.59 -17.75 3.03
CA GLY A 534 37.55 -19.08 2.45
C GLY A 534 37.01 -19.11 1.01
N ILE A 535 37.29 -18.06 0.23
CA ILE A 535 36.81 -17.84 -1.15
C ILE A 535 37.85 -18.26 -2.17
#